data_AF-G5ACR2-F1
#
_entry.id   AF-G5ACR2-F1
#
_cell.length_a   1.000
_cell.length_b   1.000
_cell.length_c   1.000
_cell.angle_alpha   90.00
_cell.angle_beta   90.00
_cell.angle_gamma   90.00
#
_symmetry.space_group_name_H-M   'P 1'
#
loop_
_entity.id
_entity.type
_entity.pdbx_description
1 polymer ?
#
loop_
_entity_poly.entity_id
_entity_poly.type
_entity_poly.pdbx_seq_one_letter_code
_entity_poly.pdbx_strand_id
1 'polypeptide(L)'
;FDNLPPHLLRAGGFLLASLVYHAEYLRTTLSEQHPLNRNALFGNTRLVSQLQQKVVCRTARPSDRIRPTGVPSHVHLMAPM
;
A
#
# COMPACT_ATOMS: atom_id res chain seq x y z
N PHE A 1 1.66 -9.02 -11.99
CA PHE A 1 2.02 -9.52 -10.65
C PHE A 1 1.80 -11.02 -10.69
N ASP A 2 2.64 -11.73 -11.45
CA ASP A 2 2.19 -13.00 -12.04
C ASP A 2 2.35 -14.19 -11.08
N ASN A 3 3.05 -13.97 -9.96
CA ASN A 3 3.30 -14.96 -8.90
C ASN A 3 2.48 -14.69 -7.61
N LEU A 4 1.54 -13.74 -7.63
CA LEU A 4 0.72 -13.43 -6.45
C LEU A 4 -0.62 -14.16 -6.52
N PRO A 5 -1.05 -14.81 -5.43
CA PRO A 5 -2.40 -15.35 -5.32
C PRO A 5 -3.48 -14.33 -5.70
N PRO A 6 -4.57 -14.72 -6.37
CA PRO A 6 -5.60 -13.79 -6.86
C PRO A 6 -6.20 -12.88 -5.77
N HIS A 7 -6.30 -13.38 -4.54
CA HIS A 7 -6.79 -12.60 -3.41
C HIS A 7 -5.80 -11.50 -2.99
N LEU A 8 -4.49 -11.72 -3.15
CA LEU A 8 -3.45 -10.71 -2.89
C LEU A 8 -3.32 -9.69 -4.03
N LEU A 9 -3.65 -10.06 -5.27
CA LEU A 9 -3.71 -9.11 -6.39
C LEU A 9 -4.66 -7.94 -6.08
N ARG A 10 -5.77 -8.22 -5.38
CA ARG A 10 -6.74 -7.20 -4.95
C ARG A 10 -6.15 -6.22 -3.94
N ALA A 11 -5.21 -6.66 -3.11
CA ALA A 11 -4.54 -5.83 -2.11
C ALA A 11 -3.27 -5.15 -2.66
N GLY A 12 -2.61 -5.73 -3.67
CA GLY A 12 -1.31 -5.28 -4.16
C GLY A 12 -1.25 -3.80 -4.52
N GLY A 13 -2.29 -3.27 -5.18
CA GLY A 13 -2.36 -1.84 -5.49
C GLY A 13 -2.41 -0.94 -4.26
N PHE A 14 -3.12 -1.36 -3.21
CA PHE A 14 -3.22 -0.62 -1.95
C PHE A 14 -1.94 -0.73 -1.12
N LEU A 15 -1.30 -1.91 -1.12
CA LEU A 15 0.00 -2.11 -0.49
C LEU A 15 1.07 -1.21 -1.13
N LEU A 16 1.10 -1.16 -2.46
CA LEU A 16 1.99 -0.27 -3.20
C LEU A 16 1.70 1.20 -2.87
N ALA A 17 0.42 1.61 -2.87
CA ALA A 17 0.03 2.97 -2.53
C ALA A 17 0.47 3.37 -1.11
N SER A 18 0.32 2.47 -0.13
CA SER A 18 0.78 2.69 1.25
C SER A 18 2.30 2.87 1.32
N LEU A 19 3.05 2.00 0.64
CA LEU A 19 4.52 2.08 0.56
C LEU A 19 5.00 3.39 -0.07
N VAL A 20 4.36 3.83 -1.16
CA VAL A 20 4.68 5.09 -1.85
C VAL A 20 4.33 6.31 -1.00
N TYR A 21 3.18 6.28 -0.31
CA TYR A 21 2.76 7.33 0.61
C TYR A 21 3.77 7.53 1.74
N HIS A 22 4.29 6.44 2.31
CA HIS A 22 5.26 6.48 3.39
C HIS A 22 6.73 6.51 2.93
N ALA A 23 7.01 6.74 1.66
CA ALA A 23 8.36 6.60 1.10
C ALA A 23 9.41 7.50 1.79
N GLU A 24 9.05 8.72 2.16
CA GLU A 24 9.94 9.64 2.87
C GLU A 24 10.23 9.14 4.29
N TYR A 25 9.19 8.76 5.03
CA TYR A 25 9.33 8.18 6.37
C TYR A 25 10.21 6.92 6.37
N LEU A 26 10.03 6.05 5.38
CA LEU A 26 10.83 4.83 5.23
C LEU A 26 12.30 5.17 4.95
N ARG A 27 12.59 6.20 4.15
CA ARG A 27 13.97 6.64 3.87
C ARG A 27 14.66 7.23 5.09
N THR A 28 13.94 7.95 5.94
CA THR A 28 14.53 8.58 7.14
C THR A 28 14.67 7.61 8.31
N THR A 29 13.81 6.60 8.38
CA THR A 29 13.78 5.66 9.52
C THR A 29 14.64 4.42 9.28
N LEU A 30 14.78 3.97 8.03
CA LEU A 30 15.54 2.76 7.70
C LEU A 30 17.01 3.10 7.44
N SER A 31 17.89 2.14 7.73
CA SER A 31 19.31 2.22 7.36
C SER A 31 19.48 2.49 5.86
N GLU A 32 20.49 3.27 5.49
CA GLU A 32 20.83 3.50 4.07
C GLU A 32 21.08 2.20 3.30
N GLN A 33 21.62 1.17 3.97
CA GLN A 33 21.89 -0.14 3.38
C GLN A 33 20.66 -1.04 3.28
N HIS A 34 19.49 -0.56 3.73
CA HIS A 34 18.28 -1.35 3.74
C HIS A 34 17.89 -1.79 2.30
N PRO A 35 17.54 -3.07 2.07
CA PRO A 35 17.23 -3.59 0.73
C PRO A 35 16.14 -2.81 -0.02
N LEU A 36 15.21 -2.19 0.72
CA LEU A 36 14.18 -1.33 0.17
C LEU A 36 14.79 -0.18 -0.65
N ASN A 37 15.85 0.47 -0.19
CA ASN A 37 16.51 1.58 -0.89
C ASN A 37 17.21 1.14 -2.19
N ARG A 38 17.52 -0.14 -2.33
CA ARG A 38 18.20 -0.72 -3.50
C ARG A 38 17.24 -1.39 -4.49
N ASN A 39 15.95 -1.47 -4.16
CA ASN A 39 14.99 -2.11 -5.05
C ASN A 39 14.61 -1.18 -6.22
N ALA A 40 14.08 -1.78 -7.29
CA ALA A 40 13.73 -1.06 -8.52
C ALA A 40 12.68 0.05 -8.33
N LEU A 41 11.90 0.00 -7.24
CA LEU A 41 10.85 0.96 -6.93
C LEU A 41 11.41 2.19 -6.21
N PHE A 42 12.02 2.00 -5.05
CA PHE A 42 12.47 3.07 -4.15
C PHE A 42 13.85 3.62 -4.49
N GLY A 43 14.69 2.83 -5.16
CA GLY A 43 15.96 3.28 -5.73
C GLY A 43 15.78 4.25 -6.90
N ASN A 44 14.59 4.26 -7.54
CA ASN A 44 14.24 5.21 -8.59
C ASN A 44 13.39 6.35 -8.01
N THR A 45 14.05 7.44 -7.60
CA THR A 45 13.40 8.61 -7.00
C THR A 45 12.34 9.23 -7.91
N ARG A 46 12.57 9.28 -9.22
CA ARG A 46 11.63 9.81 -10.21
C ARG A 46 10.35 8.97 -10.29
N LEU A 47 10.49 7.64 -10.30
CA LEU A 47 9.35 6.72 -10.31
C LEU A 47 8.51 6.89 -9.04
N VAL A 48 9.15 6.97 -7.87
CA VAL A 48 8.43 7.22 -6.60
C VAL A 48 7.63 8.52 -6.67
N SER A 49 8.23 9.62 -7.15
CA SER A 49 7.53 10.90 -7.30
C SER A 49 6.33 10.82 -8.26
N GLN A 50 6.46 10.09 -9.36
CA GLN A 50 5.34 9.86 -10.30
C GLN A 50 4.23 9.02 -9.66
N LEU A 51 4.57 8.03 -8.84
CA LEU A 51 3.59 7.21 -8.13
C LEU A 51 2.91 7.98 -6.99
N GLN A 52 3.64 8.86 -6.29
CA GLN A 52 3.07 9.71 -5.23
C GLN A 52 1.93 10.58 -5.77
N GLN A 53 2.05 11.11 -7.00
CA GLN A 53 0.98 11.86 -7.66
C GLN A 53 -0.29 11.03 -7.93
N LYS A 54 -0.19 9.70 -7.94
CA LYS A 54 -1.33 8.78 -8.12
C LYS A 54 -1.94 8.33 -6.80
N VAL A 55 -1.29 8.57 -5.67
CA VAL A 55 -1.81 8.22 -4.35
C VAL A 55 -2.84 9.26 -3.92
N VAL A 56 -4.04 8.80 -3.59
CA VAL A 56 -5.14 9.67 -3.13
C VAL A 56 -5.50 9.28 -1.69
N CYS A 57 -5.28 10.20 -0.76
CA CYS A 57 -5.76 10.07 0.62
C CYS A 57 -7.11 10.78 0.73
N ARG A 58 -8.19 10.01 0.87
CA ARG A 58 -9.55 10.55 1.05
C ARG A 58 -10.41 9.62 1.87
N THR A 59 -11.50 10.16 2.39
CA THR A 59 -12.56 9.36 3.02
C THR A 59 -13.12 8.35 2.02
N ALA A 60 -13.43 7.16 2.52
CA ALA A 60 -14.04 6.09 1.74
C ALA A 60 -15.39 6.53 1.17
N ARG A 61 -15.64 6.17 -0.08
CA ARG A 61 -16.89 6.40 -0.81
C ARG A 61 -17.56 5.07 -1.13
N PRO A 62 -18.88 5.03 -1.36
CA PRO A 62 -19.59 3.80 -1.71
C PRO A 62 -19.05 3.07 -2.94
N SER A 63 -18.43 3.77 -3.88
CA SER A 63 -17.84 3.19 -5.10
C SER A 63 -16.43 2.61 -4.90
N ASP A 64 -15.84 2.72 -3.70
CA ASP A 64 -14.48 2.24 -3.46
C ASP A 64 -14.41 0.72 -3.32
N ARG A 65 -13.35 0.14 -3.89
CA ARG A 65 -13.08 -1.31 -3.86
C ARG A 65 -12.77 -1.83 -2.46
N ILE A 66 -12.15 -1.00 -1.61
CA ILE A 66 -11.89 -1.29 -0.20
C ILE A 66 -12.50 -0.17 0.62
N ARG A 67 -13.25 -0.53 1.65
CA ARG A 67 -13.94 0.40 2.55
C ARG A 67 -13.74 -0.05 3.99
N PRO A 68 -13.69 0.88 4.96
CA PRO A 68 -13.79 0.54 6.36
C PRO A 68 -15.05 -0.28 6.57
N THR A 69 -14.92 -1.43 7.24
CA THR A 69 -16.07 -2.27 7.59
C THR A 69 -16.96 -1.63 8.64
N GLY A 70 -16.48 -0.59 9.33
CA GLY A 70 -17.12 0.01 10.51
C GLY A 70 -17.06 -0.91 11.74
N VAL A 71 -16.50 -2.11 11.60
CA VAL A 71 -16.38 -3.10 12.67
C VAL A 71 -15.12 -2.79 13.48
N PRO A 72 -15.24 -2.62 14.81
CA PRO A 72 -14.09 -2.42 15.68
C PRO A 72 -13.09 -3.57 15.58
N SER A 73 -11.79 -3.28 15.71
CA SER A 73 -10.71 -4.28 15.60
C SER A 73 -10.81 -5.44 16.60
N HIS A 74 -11.52 -5.26 17.71
CA HIS A 74 -11.75 -6.30 18.72
C HIS A 74 -12.91 -7.24 18.40
N VAL A 75 -13.72 -6.94 17.37
CA VAL A 75 -14.84 -7.78 16.95
C VAL A 75 -14.42 -8.58 15.73
N HIS A 76 -14.38 -9.91 15.87
CA HIS A 76 -14.10 -10.79 14.74
C HIS A 76 -15.30 -10.79 13.78
N LEU A 77 -15.04 -10.44 12.53
CA LEU A 77 -15.99 -10.64 11.45
C LEU A 77 -16.09 -12.14 11.14
N MET A 78 -17.19 -12.78 11.56
CA MET A 78 -17.54 -14.10 11.07
C MET A 78 -18.05 -13.94 9.63
N ALA A 79 -17.16 -14.16 8.65
CA ALA A 79 -17.58 -14.23 7.26
C ALA A 79 -18.35 -15.55 7.04
N PRO A 80 -19.57 -15.54 6.47
CA PRO A 80 -20.18 -16.77 5.98
C PRO A 80 -19.33 -17.31 4.83
N MET A 81 -19.03 -18.62 4.88
CA MET A 81 -18.34 -19.37 3.83
C MET A 81 -19.10 -19.33 2.51
#